data_AF-A0A239QN04-F1
#
_entry.id   AF-A0A239QN04-F1
#
_cell.length_a   1.000
_cell.length_b   1.000
_cell.length_c   1.000
_cell.angle_alpha   90.00
_cell.angle_beta   90.00
_cell.angle_gamma   90.00
#
_symmetry.space_group_name_H-M   'P 1'
#
loop_
_entity.id
_entity.type
_entity.pdbx_description
1 polymer ?
#
loop_
_entity_poly.entity_id
_entity_poly.type
_entity_poly.pdbx_seq_one_letter_code
_entity_poly.pdbx_strand_id
1 'polypeptide(L)'
;MDISSHIQMPRCVLKRFEDSNHRLFYFDVQKGFIGTNGHAKTINTQVGYYSQSTEEFLKNNIEDPLSQLLLKLDKIDFNSDISILPTLDVSILYHYIYSLISRSPSLLNMFDSNSLNSLNDSKQFQHDFIATKGFIHAKEKHLLRDFNINYMINKSPKSFILPTLGMYSFIMKRKLTLIAPLSPQLAVAFIRDRRNPNTRNIYDITDEKIIYSFNSYAFKYQCNEKNGYIVSPNKEALNEQINNKE
;
A
#
# COMPACT_ATOMS: atom_id res chain seq x y z
N MET A 1 -27.42 3.85 6.44
CA MET A 1 -26.58 5.06 6.44
C MET A 1 -25.39 4.71 5.57
N ASP A 2 -25.21 5.39 4.44
CA ASP A 2 -24.22 4.95 3.47
C ASP A 2 -22.80 5.22 3.99
N ILE A 3 -21.97 4.19 4.04
CA ILE A 3 -20.60 4.26 4.55
C ILE A 3 -19.71 4.82 3.45
N SER A 4 -18.86 5.79 3.80
CA SER A 4 -17.80 6.28 2.91
C SER A 4 -16.58 5.38 3.03
N SER A 5 -16.47 4.44 2.10
CA SER A 5 -15.43 3.43 2.02
C SER A 5 -14.12 3.99 1.49
N HIS A 6 -12.99 3.56 2.05
CA HIS A 6 -11.70 3.68 1.37
C HIS A 6 -11.58 2.60 0.29
N ILE A 7 -11.46 3.01 -0.97
CA ILE A 7 -11.48 2.07 -2.12
C ILE A 7 -10.32 1.08 -2.05
N GLN A 8 -9.12 1.56 -1.72
CA GLN A 8 -7.89 0.77 -1.85
C GLN A 8 -7.02 0.81 -0.60
N MET A 9 -6.71 2.01 -0.10
CA MET A 9 -5.77 2.17 1.00
C MET A 9 -6.48 2.24 2.35
N PRO A 10 -6.11 1.41 3.34
CA PRO A 10 -6.60 1.57 4.70
C PRO A 10 -6.27 2.96 5.25
N ARG A 11 -7.24 3.60 5.89
CA ARG A 11 -7.08 4.94 6.46
C ARG A 11 -5.92 5.01 7.46
N CYS A 12 -5.67 3.94 8.20
CA CYS A 12 -4.60 3.87 9.20
C CYS A 12 -3.20 4.04 8.60
N VAL A 13 -2.98 3.66 7.34
CA VAL A 13 -1.73 3.91 6.62
C VAL A 13 -1.69 5.33 6.08
N LEU A 14 -2.77 5.81 5.44
CA LEU A 14 -2.83 7.17 4.88
C LEU A 14 -2.54 8.25 5.93
N LYS A 15 -3.07 8.10 7.15
CA LYS A 15 -2.83 9.04 8.26
C LYS A 15 -1.35 9.25 8.57
N ARG A 16 -0.50 8.25 8.31
CA ARG A 16 0.95 8.33 8.57
C ARG A 16 1.70 9.17 7.54
N PHE A 17 1.03 9.53 6.44
CA PHE A 17 1.54 10.45 5.42
C PHE A 17 0.93 11.84 5.53
N GLU A 18 0.11 12.11 6.56
CA GLU A 18 -0.33 13.45 6.88
C GLU A 18 0.80 14.24 7.56
N ASP A 19 0.85 15.54 7.30
CA ASP A 19 1.68 16.51 8.01
C ASP A 19 1.13 16.80 9.42
N SER A 20 1.79 17.70 10.14
CA SER A 20 1.37 18.13 11.48
C SER A 20 0.00 18.82 11.52
N ASN A 21 -0.54 19.24 10.37
CA ASN A 21 -1.85 19.87 10.22
C ASN A 21 -2.92 18.88 9.75
N HIS A 22 -2.63 17.58 9.75
CA HIS A 22 -3.51 16.52 9.24
C HIS A 22 -3.84 16.69 7.74
N ARG A 23 -2.89 17.20 6.96
CA ARG A 23 -2.99 17.35 5.51
C ARG A 23 -1.95 16.52 4.79
N LEU A 24 -2.26 16.09 3.58
CA LEU A 24 -1.33 15.41 2.71
C LEU A 24 -1.29 16.06 1.33
N PHE A 25 -0.14 15.94 0.68
CA PHE A 25 0.00 16.27 -0.73
C PHE A 25 -0.32 15.04 -1.56
N TYR A 26 -0.94 15.26 -2.72
CA TYR A 26 -1.22 14.18 -3.64
C TYR A 26 -1.01 14.62 -5.09
N PHE A 27 -0.38 13.78 -5.89
CA PHE A 27 -0.32 13.95 -7.33
C PHE A 27 -1.44 13.13 -7.97
N ASP A 28 -2.36 13.80 -8.67
CA ASP A 28 -3.41 13.16 -9.47
C ASP A 28 -2.83 12.80 -10.84
N VAL A 29 -2.68 11.51 -11.13
CA VAL A 29 -2.02 11.07 -12.36
C VAL A 29 -2.85 11.31 -13.61
N GLN A 30 -4.16 11.47 -13.47
CA GLN A 30 -5.07 11.75 -14.60
C GLN A 30 -5.07 13.22 -14.95
N LYS A 31 -5.14 14.07 -13.92
CA LYS A 31 -5.22 15.53 -14.10
C LYS A 31 -3.85 16.20 -14.17
N GLY A 32 -2.78 15.49 -13.81
CA GLY A 32 -1.41 15.96 -13.94
C GLY A 32 -1.04 17.11 -13.00
N PHE A 33 -1.71 17.25 -11.85
CA PHE A 33 -1.40 18.32 -10.88
C PHE A 33 -1.21 17.77 -9.46
N ILE A 34 -0.53 18.58 -8.63
CA ILE A 34 -0.38 18.32 -7.20
C ILE A 34 -1.45 19.08 -6.40
N GLY A 35 -2.31 18.35 -5.71
CA GLY A 35 -3.17 18.89 -4.67
C GLY A 35 -2.44 19.02 -3.33
N THR A 36 -2.77 20.07 -2.57
CA THR A 36 -2.06 20.44 -1.34
C THR A 36 -2.91 20.34 -0.06
N ASN A 37 -4.21 20.06 -0.19
CA ASN A 37 -5.16 19.99 0.91
C ASN A 37 -5.88 18.62 0.95
N GLY A 38 -5.16 17.55 0.63
CA GLY A 38 -5.70 16.19 0.78
C GLY A 38 -5.83 15.82 2.25
N HIS A 39 -6.74 14.91 2.55
CA HIS A 39 -6.91 14.35 3.90
C HIS A 39 -7.04 12.83 3.83
N ALA A 40 -6.43 12.11 4.77
CA ALA A 40 -6.54 10.66 4.84
C ALA A 40 -8.00 10.20 5.00
N LYS A 41 -8.86 11.05 5.58
CA LYS A 41 -10.29 10.75 5.75
C LYS A 41 -11.07 10.69 4.43
N THR A 42 -10.67 11.44 3.41
CA THR A 42 -11.50 11.68 2.21
C THR A 42 -10.79 11.34 0.90
N ILE A 43 -9.47 11.19 0.90
CA ILE A 43 -8.75 10.83 -0.31
C ILE A 43 -9.08 9.38 -0.70
N ASN A 44 -9.45 9.20 -1.96
CA ASN A 44 -9.79 7.90 -2.53
C ASN A 44 -10.88 7.16 -1.74
N THR A 45 -11.91 7.90 -1.33
CA THR A 45 -13.11 7.36 -0.69
C THR A 45 -14.34 7.52 -1.56
N GLN A 46 -15.26 6.56 -1.49
CA GLN A 46 -16.55 6.65 -2.17
C GLN A 46 -17.68 6.09 -1.29
N VAL A 47 -18.80 6.82 -1.26
CA VAL A 47 -20.01 6.42 -0.55
C VAL A 47 -20.63 5.20 -1.23
N GLY A 48 -20.90 4.16 -0.44
CA GLY A 48 -21.54 2.92 -0.93
C GLY A 48 -20.65 2.10 -1.86
N TYR A 49 -19.33 2.29 -1.84
CA TYR A 49 -18.41 1.50 -2.68
C TYR A 49 -18.41 0.03 -2.27
N TYR A 50 -18.35 -0.23 -0.97
CA TYR A 50 -18.53 -1.54 -0.35
C TYR A 50 -19.85 -1.60 0.42
N SER A 51 -20.40 -2.80 0.56
CA SER A 51 -21.50 -3.03 1.50
C SER A 51 -21.01 -3.03 2.95
N GLN A 52 -21.93 -2.89 3.90
CA GLN A 52 -21.61 -2.90 5.32
C GLN A 52 -20.89 -4.18 5.76
N SER A 53 -21.25 -5.34 5.21
CA SER A 53 -20.59 -6.62 5.57
C SER A 53 -19.14 -6.67 5.08
N THR A 54 -18.85 -6.11 3.91
CA THR A 54 -17.47 -5.98 3.41
C THR A 54 -16.68 -4.97 4.23
N GLU A 55 -17.27 -3.85 4.62
CA GLU A 55 -16.64 -2.88 5.53
C GLU A 55 -16.25 -3.52 6.87
N GLU A 56 -17.17 -4.26 7.48
CA GLU A 56 -16.90 -5.00 8.71
C GLU A 56 -15.82 -6.07 8.51
N PHE A 57 -15.83 -6.76 7.37
CA PHE A 57 -14.80 -7.72 7.02
C PHE A 57 -13.41 -7.06 6.91
N LEU A 58 -13.29 -5.98 6.13
CA LEU A 58 -12.03 -5.27 5.93
C LEU A 58 -11.52 -4.68 7.24
N LYS A 59 -12.40 -4.08 8.04
CA LYS A 59 -12.07 -3.56 9.36
C LYS A 59 -11.50 -4.66 10.27
N ASN A 60 -12.24 -5.74 10.47
CA ASN A 60 -11.88 -6.77 11.45
C ASN A 60 -10.66 -7.60 11.03
N ASN A 61 -10.49 -7.86 9.73
CA ASN A 61 -9.44 -8.75 9.24
C ASN A 61 -8.18 -8.01 8.79
N ILE A 62 -8.29 -6.73 8.40
CA ILE A 62 -7.20 -5.95 7.82
C ILE A 62 -6.91 -4.71 8.66
N GLU A 63 -7.86 -3.77 8.78
CA GLU A 63 -7.56 -2.43 9.28
C GLU A 63 -7.27 -2.39 10.78
N ASP A 64 -8.05 -3.10 11.60
CA ASP A 64 -7.85 -3.14 13.06
C ASP A 64 -6.52 -3.85 13.41
N PRO A 65 -6.22 -5.06 12.89
CA PRO A 65 -4.92 -5.69 13.11
C PRO A 65 -3.74 -4.85 12.62
N LEU A 66 -3.85 -4.25 11.43
CA LEU A 66 -2.81 -3.38 10.88
C LEU A 66 -2.61 -2.14 11.74
N SER A 67 -3.69 -1.51 12.21
CA SER A 67 -3.61 -0.35 13.10
C SER A 67 -2.89 -0.69 14.41
N GLN A 68 -3.17 -1.85 15.01
CA GLN A 68 -2.46 -2.29 16.21
C GLN A 68 -0.98 -2.57 15.94
N LEU A 69 -0.64 -3.14 14.79
CA LEU A 69 0.75 -3.32 14.37
C LEU A 69 1.46 -1.97 14.21
N LEU A 70 0.84 -1.02 13.54
CA LEU A 70 1.39 0.32 13.31
C LEU A 70 1.62 1.08 14.64
N LEU A 71 0.68 0.98 15.59
CA LEU A 71 0.84 1.55 16.93
C LEU A 71 2.00 0.91 17.72
N LYS A 72 2.30 -0.37 17.50
CA LYS A 72 3.49 -1.02 18.08
C LYS A 72 4.76 -0.52 17.40
N LEU A 73 4.76 -0.39 16.08
CA LEU A 73 5.89 0.13 15.31
C LEU A 73 6.25 1.56 15.72
N ASP A 74 5.27 2.41 16.03
CA ASP A 74 5.49 3.79 16.47
C ASP A 74 6.16 3.90 17.85
N LYS A 75 6.13 2.83 18.65
CA LYS A 75 6.77 2.78 19.97
C LYS A 75 8.19 2.24 19.92
N ILE A 76 8.66 1.76 18.78
CA ILE A 76 10.00 1.21 18.62
C ILE A 76 10.95 2.36 18.34
N ASP A 77 11.98 2.51 19.19
CA ASP A 77 13.12 3.34 18.83
C ASP A 77 13.97 2.58 17.81
N PHE A 78 13.90 3.01 16.54
CA PHE A 78 14.67 2.42 15.44
C PHE A 78 16.18 2.67 15.53
N ASN A 79 16.69 3.27 16.61
CA ASN A 79 18.12 3.36 16.91
C ASN A 79 18.59 2.34 17.94
N SER A 80 17.72 1.82 18.80
CA SER A 80 18.08 0.88 19.88
C SER A 80 17.33 -0.46 19.84
N ASP A 81 16.07 -0.47 19.40
CA ASP A 81 15.12 -1.56 19.64
C ASP A 81 14.76 -2.36 18.38
N ILE A 82 15.59 -2.25 17.35
CA ILE A 82 15.37 -2.80 16.01
C ILE A 82 15.15 -4.33 16.03
N SER A 83 15.75 -5.04 16.99
CA SER A 83 15.67 -6.50 17.13
C SER A 83 14.25 -7.03 17.41
N ILE A 84 13.28 -6.17 17.75
CA ILE A 84 11.88 -6.53 18.00
C ILE A 84 11.07 -6.67 16.69
N LEU A 85 11.49 -6.03 15.59
CA LEU A 85 10.75 -6.08 14.32
C LEU A 85 10.53 -7.50 13.76
N PRO A 86 11.52 -8.41 13.81
CA PRO A 86 11.33 -9.78 13.34
C PRO A 86 10.37 -10.59 14.22
N THR A 87 10.10 -10.17 15.46
CA THR A 87 9.16 -10.88 16.36
C THR A 87 7.71 -10.44 16.19
N LEU A 88 7.45 -9.40 15.40
CA LEU A 88 6.09 -8.95 15.10
C LEU A 88 5.31 -10.02 14.33
N ASP A 89 3.99 -10.03 14.53
CA ASP A 89 3.09 -10.94 13.82
C ASP A 89 3.02 -10.56 12.33
N VAL A 90 3.82 -11.30 11.57
CA VAL A 90 4.00 -11.10 10.14
C VAL A 90 2.76 -11.44 9.33
N SER A 91 1.83 -12.23 9.90
CA SER A 91 0.58 -12.58 9.22
C SER A 91 -0.25 -11.35 8.92
N ILE A 92 -0.16 -10.32 9.76
CA ILE A 92 -0.82 -9.02 9.57
C ILE A 92 -0.29 -8.34 8.31
N LEU A 93 1.03 -8.38 8.08
CA LEU A 93 1.66 -7.81 6.88
C LEU A 93 1.26 -8.59 5.62
N TYR A 94 1.21 -9.92 5.68
CA TYR A 94 0.70 -10.72 4.55
C TYR A 94 -0.77 -10.41 4.25
N HIS A 95 -1.62 -10.35 5.27
CA HIS A 95 -3.03 -10.01 5.10
C HIS A 95 -3.21 -8.61 4.51
N TYR A 96 -2.40 -7.64 4.96
CA TYR A 96 -2.39 -6.32 4.36
C TYR A 96 -2.11 -6.38 2.86
N ILE A 97 -1.03 -7.04 2.42
CA ILE A 97 -0.69 -7.16 0.99
C ILE A 97 -1.76 -7.93 0.21
N TYR A 98 -2.31 -9.02 0.77
CA TYR A 98 -3.42 -9.74 0.14
C TYR A 98 -4.63 -8.84 -0.07
N SER A 99 -4.94 -7.95 0.88
CA SER A 99 -6.04 -6.98 0.72
C SER A 99 -5.76 -5.94 -0.36
N LEU A 100 -4.49 -5.58 -0.57
CA LEU A 100 -4.12 -4.62 -1.62
C LEU A 100 -4.23 -5.28 -2.99
N ILE A 101 -3.69 -6.49 -3.14
CA ILE A 101 -3.79 -7.28 -4.38
C ILE A 101 -5.25 -7.52 -4.73
N SER A 102 -6.06 -7.97 -3.77
CA SER A 102 -7.46 -8.28 -4.03
C SER A 102 -8.23 -7.05 -4.50
N ARG A 103 -7.97 -5.87 -3.93
CA ARG A 103 -8.65 -4.64 -4.32
C ARG A 103 -8.03 -3.91 -5.52
N SER A 104 -6.97 -4.47 -6.12
CA SER A 104 -6.25 -3.79 -7.20
C SER A 104 -7.15 -3.55 -8.43
N PRO A 105 -7.01 -2.39 -9.12
CA PRO A 105 -7.75 -2.10 -10.34
C PRO A 105 -7.57 -3.17 -11.42
N SER A 106 -6.37 -3.74 -11.53
CA SER A 106 -6.08 -4.79 -12.50
C SER A 106 -6.92 -6.05 -12.25
N LEU A 107 -7.10 -6.45 -10.98
CA LEU A 107 -7.90 -7.64 -10.66
C LEU A 107 -9.40 -7.38 -10.88
N LEU A 108 -9.88 -6.18 -10.57
CA LEU A 108 -11.25 -5.75 -10.86
C LEU A 108 -11.51 -5.79 -12.38
N ASN A 109 -10.64 -5.20 -13.18
CA ASN A 109 -10.75 -5.21 -14.64
C ASN A 109 -10.72 -6.63 -15.22
N MET A 110 -9.90 -7.53 -14.67
CA MET A 110 -9.86 -8.93 -15.08
C MET A 110 -11.14 -9.70 -14.73
N PHE A 111 -11.79 -9.36 -13.62
CA PHE A 111 -13.08 -9.93 -13.26
C PHE A 111 -14.17 -9.46 -14.22
N ASP A 112 -14.19 -8.16 -14.53
CA ASP A 112 -15.15 -7.55 -15.44
C ASP A 112 -15.04 -8.13 -16.86
N SER A 113 -13.82 -8.34 -17.36
CA SER A 113 -13.58 -8.80 -18.74
C SER A 113 -13.84 -10.29 -18.97
N ASN A 114 -13.73 -11.13 -17.93
CA ASN A 114 -13.76 -12.60 -18.07
C ASN A 114 -15.03 -13.26 -17.52
N SER A 115 -15.91 -12.48 -16.90
CA SER A 115 -17.13 -13.00 -16.28
C SER A 115 -18.32 -12.80 -17.21
N LEU A 116 -18.85 -13.88 -17.80
CA LEU A 116 -20.16 -13.87 -18.48
C LEU A 116 -21.30 -13.45 -17.52
N ASN A 117 -21.07 -13.55 -16.20
CA ASN A 117 -22.00 -13.18 -15.14
C ASN A 117 -21.89 -11.71 -14.69
N SER A 118 -20.82 -10.96 -15.07
CA SER A 118 -20.62 -9.56 -14.63
C SER A 118 -21.68 -8.61 -15.18
N LEU A 119 -22.39 -9.01 -16.24
CA LEU A 119 -23.46 -8.21 -16.86
C LEU A 119 -24.69 -8.03 -15.94
N ASN A 120 -24.94 -8.95 -15.00
CA ASN A 120 -26.12 -8.93 -14.13
C ASN A 120 -25.81 -8.55 -12.67
N ASP A 121 -24.54 -8.56 -12.28
CA ASP A 121 -24.13 -8.23 -10.91
C ASP A 121 -23.99 -6.72 -10.73
N SER A 122 -24.39 -6.20 -9.56
CA SER A 122 -24.15 -4.80 -9.23
C SER A 122 -22.65 -4.53 -9.03
N LYS A 123 -22.18 -3.32 -9.34
CA LYS A 123 -20.78 -2.93 -9.10
C LYS A 123 -20.35 -3.14 -7.64
N GLN A 124 -21.23 -2.83 -6.69
CA GLN A 124 -20.97 -3.06 -5.26
C GLN A 124 -20.75 -4.55 -4.96
N PHE A 125 -21.55 -5.46 -5.54
CA PHE A 125 -21.34 -6.89 -5.37
C PHE A 125 -19.99 -7.34 -5.93
N GLN A 126 -19.59 -6.84 -7.10
CA GLN A 126 -18.28 -7.16 -7.69
C GLN A 126 -17.14 -6.70 -6.79
N HIS A 127 -17.20 -5.46 -6.30
CA HIS A 127 -16.23 -4.93 -5.34
C HIS A 127 -16.16 -5.77 -4.06
N ASP A 128 -17.32 -6.11 -3.48
CA ASP A 128 -17.44 -6.91 -2.27
C ASP A 128 -16.87 -8.32 -2.46
N PHE A 129 -17.25 -8.97 -3.55
CA PHE A 129 -16.81 -10.32 -3.88
C PHE A 129 -15.30 -10.37 -4.03
N ILE A 130 -14.73 -9.46 -4.81
CA ILE A 130 -13.29 -9.44 -5.08
C ILE A 130 -12.50 -9.07 -3.81
N ALA A 131 -12.94 -8.04 -3.06
CA ALA A 131 -12.27 -7.62 -1.83
C ALA A 131 -12.20 -8.75 -0.80
N THR A 132 -13.30 -9.50 -0.63
CA THR A 132 -13.42 -10.58 0.37
C THR A 132 -12.88 -11.92 -0.13
N LYS A 133 -13.40 -12.44 -1.25
CA LYS A 133 -13.01 -13.76 -1.79
C LYS A 133 -11.63 -13.74 -2.41
N GLY A 134 -11.23 -12.64 -3.05
CA GLY A 134 -9.86 -12.48 -3.55
C GLY A 134 -8.84 -12.52 -2.41
N PHE A 135 -9.15 -11.87 -1.27
CA PHE A 135 -8.32 -11.96 -0.07
C PHE A 135 -8.25 -13.38 0.50
N ILE A 136 -9.40 -14.04 0.68
CA ILE A 136 -9.47 -15.40 1.22
C ILE A 136 -8.68 -16.35 0.34
N HIS A 137 -8.86 -16.26 -0.98
CA HIS A 137 -8.13 -17.07 -1.95
C HIS A 137 -6.61 -16.83 -1.88
N ALA A 138 -6.18 -15.56 -1.81
CA ALA A 138 -4.76 -15.21 -1.69
C ALA A 138 -4.13 -15.81 -0.42
N LYS A 139 -4.88 -15.79 0.69
CA LYS A 139 -4.49 -16.38 1.97
C LYS A 139 -4.39 -17.90 1.90
N GLU A 140 -5.42 -18.59 1.39
CA GLU A 140 -5.46 -20.05 1.26
C GLU A 140 -4.40 -20.60 0.32
N LYS A 141 -4.07 -19.87 -0.75
CA LYS A 141 -3.00 -20.23 -1.69
C LYS A 141 -1.60 -19.88 -1.19
N HIS A 142 -1.51 -19.17 -0.06
CA HIS A 142 -0.26 -18.64 0.47
C HIS A 142 0.58 -17.93 -0.60
N LEU A 143 -0.01 -16.96 -1.33
CA LEU A 143 0.62 -16.35 -2.51
C LEU A 143 2.01 -15.75 -2.23
N LEU A 144 2.28 -15.37 -0.98
CA LEU A 144 3.55 -14.80 -0.55
C LEU A 144 4.48 -15.79 0.19
N ARG A 145 4.21 -17.10 0.15
CA ARG A 145 5.02 -18.12 0.87
C ARG A 145 6.51 -18.17 0.47
N ASP A 146 6.81 -17.79 -0.78
CA ASP A 146 8.17 -17.78 -1.32
C ASP A 146 8.86 -16.41 -1.12
N PHE A 147 8.28 -15.50 -0.33
CA PHE A 147 8.78 -14.14 -0.16
C PHE A 147 9.43 -13.93 1.20
N ASN A 148 10.60 -13.30 1.18
CA ASN A 148 11.29 -12.78 2.34
C ASN A 148 10.77 -11.41 2.70
N ILE A 149 10.75 -11.10 3.99
CA ILE A 149 10.23 -9.84 4.51
C ILE A 149 11.39 -9.02 5.02
N ASN A 150 11.46 -7.78 4.56
CA ASN A 150 12.58 -6.90 4.86
C ASN A 150 12.01 -5.57 5.32
N TYR A 151 12.23 -5.22 6.58
CA TYR A 151 11.89 -3.91 7.10
C TYR A 151 12.91 -2.90 6.58
N MET A 152 12.42 -1.80 6.03
CA MET A 152 13.23 -0.74 5.43
C MET A 152 13.05 0.52 6.27
N ILE A 153 14.04 0.80 7.12
CA ILE A 153 14.07 1.96 8.00
C ILE A 153 14.79 3.07 7.24
N ASN A 154 14.05 4.08 6.82
CA ASN A 154 14.58 5.22 6.10
C ASN A 154 15.05 6.29 7.09
N LYS A 155 16.38 6.41 7.18
CA LYS A 155 17.10 7.42 7.98
C LYS A 155 17.57 8.59 7.12
N SER A 156 17.22 8.62 5.84
CA SER A 156 17.53 9.73 4.93
C SER A 156 16.51 10.87 5.07
N PRO A 157 16.84 12.10 4.62
CA PRO A 157 15.91 13.22 4.64
C PRO A 157 14.71 13.07 3.69
N LYS A 158 14.80 12.20 2.68
CA LYS A 158 13.73 12.01 1.68
C LYS A 158 12.67 11.06 2.21
N SER A 159 11.41 11.42 2.05
CA SER A 159 10.27 10.56 2.41
C SER A 159 10.01 9.48 1.37
N PHE A 160 9.58 8.30 1.79
CA PHE A 160 8.83 7.41 0.90
C PHE A 160 7.54 8.10 0.43
N ILE A 161 7.13 7.83 -0.81
CA ILE A 161 5.82 8.20 -1.33
C ILE A 161 4.89 6.98 -1.39
N LEU A 162 3.59 7.21 -1.31
CA LEU A 162 2.58 6.17 -1.25
C LEU A 162 1.70 6.16 -2.53
N PRO A 163 1.84 5.17 -3.43
CA PRO A 163 0.91 5.03 -4.54
C PRO A 163 -0.48 4.60 -4.04
N THR A 164 -1.51 4.80 -4.86
CA THR A 164 -2.91 4.47 -4.53
C THR A 164 -3.09 3.02 -4.10
N LEU A 165 -2.42 2.09 -4.79
CA LEU A 165 -2.45 0.67 -4.45
C LEU A 165 -1.82 0.36 -3.08
N GLY A 166 -0.96 1.25 -2.56
CA GLY A 166 -0.21 1.05 -1.30
C GLY A 166 0.97 0.13 -1.38
N MET A 167 1.22 -0.38 -2.58
CA MET A 167 2.44 -1.07 -2.92
C MET A 167 2.76 -0.84 -4.38
N TYR A 168 3.99 -1.15 -4.74
CA TYR A 168 4.46 -1.20 -6.11
C TYR A 168 5.43 -2.36 -6.27
N SER A 169 5.53 -2.86 -7.49
CA SER A 169 6.37 -4.00 -7.81
C SER A 169 7.38 -3.70 -8.90
N PHE A 170 8.54 -4.33 -8.79
CA PHE A 170 9.59 -4.29 -9.81
C PHE A 170 10.48 -5.53 -9.70
N ILE A 171 11.28 -5.77 -10.73
CA ILE A 171 12.25 -6.86 -10.74
C ILE A 171 13.62 -6.28 -10.43
N MET A 172 14.26 -6.79 -9.37
CA MET A 172 15.62 -6.42 -8.98
C MET A 172 16.47 -7.67 -8.86
N LYS A 173 17.61 -7.72 -9.56
CA LYS A 173 18.51 -8.89 -9.59
C LYS A 173 17.75 -10.22 -9.87
N ARG A 174 16.81 -10.19 -10.82
CA ARG A 174 15.92 -11.31 -11.21
C ARG A 174 14.96 -11.78 -10.12
N LYS A 175 14.79 -11.03 -9.03
CA LYS A 175 13.81 -11.31 -7.97
C LYS A 175 12.66 -10.31 -8.07
N LEU A 176 11.43 -10.82 -8.07
CA LEU A 176 10.24 -9.99 -7.93
C LEU A 176 10.25 -9.37 -6.53
N THR A 177 10.19 -8.05 -6.47
CA THR A 177 10.18 -7.26 -5.25
C THR A 177 8.90 -6.45 -5.19
N LEU A 178 8.18 -6.55 -4.07
CA LEU A 178 7.06 -5.69 -3.73
C LEU A 178 7.52 -4.78 -2.60
N ILE A 179 7.27 -3.48 -2.69
CA ILE A 179 7.49 -2.55 -1.58
C ILE A 179 6.15 -1.95 -1.18
N ALA A 180 5.85 -2.01 0.12
CA ALA A 180 4.70 -1.39 0.73
C ALA A 180 5.15 -0.34 1.75
N PRO A 181 5.11 0.96 1.39
CA PRO A 181 5.36 2.05 2.33
C PRO A 181 4.30 2.07 3.44
N LEU A 182 4.73 2.06 4.69
CA LEU A 182 3.85 2.15 5.88
C LEU A 182 3.88 3.56 6.48
N SER A 183 4.96 4.30 6.29
CA SER A 183 5.10 5.72 6.61
C SER A 183 6.19 6.34 5.73
N PRO A 184 6.42 7.66 5.80
CA PRO A 184 7.52 8.31 5.09
C PRO A 184 8.91 7.74 5.46
N GLN A 185 9.06 7.19 6.67
CA GLN A 185 10.31 6.64 7.20
C GLN A 185 10.35 5.11 7.27
N LEU A 186 9.26 4.40 6.95
CA LEU A 186 9.19 2.95 7.09
C LEU A 186 8.47 2.32 5.90
N ALA A 187 9.10 1.32 5.31
CA ALA A 187 8.47 0.44 4.35
C ALA A 187 8.77 -1.03 4.67
N VAL A 188 7.97 -1.93 4.08
CA VAL A 188 8.24 -3.36 4.09
C VAL A 188 8.43 -3.84 2.67
N ALA A 189 9.56 -4.49 2.40
CA ALA A 189 9.84 -5.15 1.13
C ALA A 189 9.62 -6.66 1.21
N PHE A 190 8.79 -7.17 0.31
CA PHE A 190 8.62 -8.58 0.05
C PHE A 190 9.46 -8.96 -1.16
N ILE A 191 10.51 -9.77 -0.95
CA ILE A 191 11.44 -10.17 -2.01
C ILE A 191 11.28 -11.66 -2.25
N ARG A 192 10.89 -12.05 -3.48
CA ARG A 192 10.74 -13.46 -3.82
C ARG A 192 12.10 -14.18 -3.81
N ASP A 193 12.25 -15.16 -2.94
CA ASP A 193 13.42 -16.01 -2.86
C ASP A 193 13.02 -17.44 -2.48
N ARG A 194 13.00 -18.32 -3.48
CA ARG A 194 12.67 -19.73 -3.28
C ARG A 194 13.76 -20.53 -2.57
N ARG A 195 14.99 -20.01 -2.50
CA ARG A 195 16.13 -20.75 -1.92
C ARG A 195 16.13 -20.63 -0.39
N ASN A 196 15.85 -19.42 0.10
CA ASN A 196 15.76 -19.11 1.52
C ASN A 196 14.45 -18.35 1.78
N PRO A 197 13.28 -19.01 1.70
CA PRO A 197 12.00 -18.33 1.92
C PRO A 197 11.80 -17.99 3.41
N ASN A 198 10.93 -17.03 3.69
CA ASN A 198 10.53 -16.60 5.03
C ASN A 198 11.65 -16.03 5.92
N THR A 199 12.77 -15.58 5.34
CA THR A 199 13.78 -14.84 6.11
C THR A 199 13.27 -13.43 6.41
N ARG A 200 13.62 -12.92 7.59
CA ARG A 200 13.27 -11.57 8.04
C ARG A 200 14.54 -10.76 8.23
N ASN A 201 14.69 -9.67 7.48
CA ASN A 201 15.83 -8.78 7.60
C ASN A 201 15.39 -7.36 7.89
N ILE A 202 16.35 -6.54 8.31
CA ILE A 202 16.14 -5.13 8.58
C ILE A 202 17.27 -4.37 7.88
N TYR A 203 16.90 -3.31 7.17
CA TYR A 203 17.82 -2.47 6.42
C TYR A 203 17.63 -1.02 6.83
N ASP A 204 18.71 -0.43 7.33
CA ASP A 204 18.83 1.00 7.49
C ASP A 204 19.24 1.63 6.16
N ILE A 205 18.43 2.58 5.68
CA ILE A 205 18.68 3.30 4.43
C ILE A 205 19.05 4.73 4.79
N THR A 206 20.33 5.07 4.64
CA THR A 206 20.86 6.42 4.84
C THR A 206 21.06 7.16 3.51
N ASP A 207 21.29 6.42 2.42
CA ASP A 207 21.48 6.99 1.08
C ASP A 207 20.13 7.38 0.45
N GLU A 208 19.94 8.69 0.27
CA GLU A 208 18.74 9.26 -0.35
C GLU A 208 18.52 8.81 -1.80
N LYS A 209 19.58 8.38 -2.52
CA LYS A 209 19.46 7.87 -3.90
C LYS A 209 18.67 6.57 -3.96
N ILE A 210 18.75 5.76 -2.90
CA ILE A 210 17.99 4.52 -2.77
C ILE A 210 16.50 4.85 -2.62
N ILE A 211 16.15 5.77 -1.72
CA ILE A 211 14.76 6.22 -1.52
C ILE A 211 14.22 6.88 -2.78
N TYR A 212 15.02 7.73 -3.43
CA TYR A 212 14.65 8.33 -4.71
C TYR A 212 14.33 7.26 -5.76
N SER A 213 15.18 6.24 -5.91
CA SER A 213 14.95 5.15 -6.86
C SER A 213 13.66 4.38 -6.59
N PHE A 214 13.38 4.09 -5.31
CA PHE A 214 12.14 3.46 -4.87
C PHE A 214 10.90 4.33 -5.15
N ASN A 215 11.00 5.63 -4.87
CA ASN A 215 9.96 6.59 -5.21
C ASN A 215 9.73 6.68 -6.73
N SER A 216 10.79 6.61 -7.54
CA SER A 216 10.66 6.57 -9.01
C SER A 216 9.94 5.30 -9.48
N TYR A 217 10.18 4.14 -8.87
CA TYR A 217 9.41 2.93 -9.17
C TYR A 217 7.94 3.08 -8.79
N ALA A 218 7.64 3.60 -7.59
CA ALA A 218 6.27 3.86 -7.15
C ALA A 218 5.53 4.82 -8.08
N PHE A 219 6.23 5.89 -8.50
CA PHE A 219 5.68 6.92 -9.37
C PHE A 219 5.39 6.40 -10.78
N LYS A 220 6.34 5.66 -11.38
CA LYS A 220 6.16 5.01 -12.68
C LYS A 220 5.05 3.96 -12.63
N TYR A 221 4.99 3.17 -11.56
CA TYR A 221 3.94 2.18 -11.36
C TYR A 221 2.55 2.84 -11.40
N GLN A 222 2.33 3.91 -10.62
CA GLN A 222 1.03 4.61 -10.61
C GLN A 222 0.72 5.31 -11.94
N CYS A 223 1.73 5.90 -12.59
CA CYS A 223 1.54 6.56 -13.87
C CYS A 223 1.14 5.56 -14.99
N ASN A 224 1.67 4.33 -14.94
CA ASN A 224 1.32 3.28 -15.89
C ASN A 224 -0.14 2.81 -15.73
N GLU A 225 -0.68 2.83 -14.51
CA GLU A 225 -2.10 2.56 -14.24
C GLU A 225 -3.03 3.67 -14.76
N LYS A 226 -2.50 4.87 -15.05
CA LYS A 226 -3.26 6.04 -15.57
C LYS A 226 -4.51 6.40 -14.75
N ASN A 227 -4.53 6.05 -13.47
CA ASN A 227 -5.64 6.32 -12.57
C ASN A 227 -5.12 6.53 -11.14
N GLY A 228 -5.87 7.25 -10.31
CA GLY A 228 -5.58 7.43 -8.89
C GLY A 228 -4.53 8.50 -8.58
N TYR A 229 -3.92 8.35 -7.41
CA TYR A 229 -3.09 9.35 -6.75
C TYR A 229 -1.78 8.76 -6.22
N ILE A 230 -0.79 9.63 -6.04
CA ILE A 230 0.43 9.36 -5.27
C ILE A 230 0.48 10.35 -4.12
N VAL A 231 0.59 9.84 -2.90
CA VAL A 231 0.52 10.63 -1.67
C VAL A 231 1.91 10.83 -1.07
N SER A 232 2.14 12.01 -0.48
CA SER A 232 3.37 12.36 0.24
C SER A 232 3.07 13.33 1.39
N PRO A 233 3.83 13.29 2.50
CA PRO A 233 3.75 14.30 3.55
C PRO A 233 4.30 15.67 3.11
N ASN A 234 5.12 15.72 2.05
CA ASN A 234 5.70 16.95 1.54
C ASN A 234 5.56 17.05 0.01
N LYS A 235 5.49 18.29 -0.48
CA LYS A 235 5.28 18.57 -1.90
C LYS A 235 6.53 18.28 -2.72
N GLU A 236 7.69 18.51 -2.13
CA GLU A 236 9.02 18.40 -2.74
C GLU A 236 9.26 16.99 -3.26
N ALA A 237 8.94 15.95 -2.48
CA ALA A 237 9.10 14.57 -2.92
C ALA A 237 8.27 14.23 -4.17
N LEU A 238 7.11 14.87 -4.37
CA LEU A 238 6.30 14.68 -5.58
C LEU A 238 6.88 15.47 -6.77
N ASN A 239 7.26 16.73 -6.56
CA ASN A 239 7.87 17.58 -7.58
C ASN A 239 9.15 16.94 -8.16
N GLU A 240 9.99 16.36 -7.30
CA GLU A 240 11.21 15.67 -7.72
C GLU A 240 10.92 14.52 -8.69
N GLN A 241 9.81 13.79 -8.52
CA GLN A 241 9.47 12.70 -9.44
C GLN A 241 8.85 13.21 -10.75
N ILE A 242 8.13 14.34 -10.72
CA ILE A 242 7.51 14.94 -11.91
C ILE A 242 8.58 15.55 -12.82
N ASN A 243 9.51 16.33 -12.27
CA ASN A 243 10.52 17.06 -13.05
C ASN A 243 11.54 16.15 -13.75
N ASN A 244 11.58 14.86 -13.40
CA ASN A 244 12.44 13.86 -14.04
C ASN A 244 11.67 12.97 -15.05
N LYS A 245 10.49 13.42 -15.52
CA LYS A 245 9.75 12.81 -16.64
C LYS A 245 10.23 13.31 -18.02
N GLU A 246 11.05 14.35 -18.07
CA GLU A 246 11.71 14.89 -19.27
C GLU A 246 13.09 14.26 -19.48
#